data_AF-A0A6L4ZHN8-F1
#
_entry.id   AF-A0A6L4ZHN8-F1
#
_cell.length_a   1.000
_cell.length_b   1.000
_cell.length_c   1.000
_cell.angle_alpha   90.00
_cell.angle_beta   90.00
_cell.angle_gamma   90.00
#
_symmetry.space_group_name_H-M   'P 1'
#
loop_
_entity.id
_entity.type
_entity.pdbx_description
1 polymer ?
#
loop_
_entity_poly.entity_id
_entity_poly.type
_entity_poly.pdbx_seq_one_letter_code
_entity_poly.pdbx_strand_id
1 'polypeptide(L)'
;MVNFCWVLAATLFCQLLPMLSIQGSVMDKAAPLVIGETFTIDSKVLGEMRRINVYIPSGYIESPDIRLPVLYMPDGGIAEDFLHVAGLVQISVGNGTMRPFLLVGIENTQRRRDMTGPTQNEDDKKIALHVGGSEAFRKFIRDELIPQVNGRY
;
A
#
# COMPACT_ATOMS: atom_id res chain seq x y z
N MET A 1 0.43 -35.74 80.28
CA MET A 1 0.29 -37.17 80.64
C MET A 1 -0.57 -37.84 79.58
N VAL A 2 -0.07 -38.95 78.99
CA VAL A 2 -0.74 -39.93 78.10
C VAL A 2 -0.92 -39.45 76.64
N ASN A 3 0.02 -39.79 75.72
CA ASN A 3 0.12 -41.00 74.87
C ASN A 3 -0.98 -41.09 73.79
N PHE A 4 -0.64 -40.94 72.50
CA PHE A 4 -0.27 -42.01 71.55
C PHE A 4 -1.46 -42.93 71.17
N CYS A 5 -2.00 -42.83 69.95
CA CYS A 5 -2.35 -44.01 69.13
C CYS A 5 -2.84 -43.60 67.73
N TRP A 6 -2.55 -44.48 66.78
CA TRP A 6 -2.69 -44.36 65.33
C TRP A 6 -4.06 -44.81 64.81
N VAL A 7 -4.42 -44.29 63.62
CA VAL A 7 -5.08 -44.98 62.49
C VAL A 7 -6.62 -45.09 62.46
N LEU A 8 -7.11 -44.98 61.21
CA LEU A 8 -8.45 -45.15 60.63
C LEU A 8 -9.26 -43.86 60.51
N ALA A 9 -9.86 -43.50 59.38
CA ALA A 9 -9.80 -43.92 57.99
C ALA A 9 -10.69 -42.93 57.21
N ALA A 10 -10.42 -42.77 55.92
CA ALA A 10 -11.40 -42.32 54.92
C ALA A 10 -11.91 -40.87 55.02
N THR A 11 -11.06 -39.90 54.70
CA THR A 11 -11.55 -38.61 54.17
C THR A 11 -10.56 -38.04 53.16
N LEU A 12 -11.09 -37.50 52.07
CA LEU A 12 -10.42 -36.71 51.03
C LEU A 12 -9.54 -37.47 50.02
N PHE A 13 -10.20 -38.12 49.05
CA PHE A 13 -9.66 -38.26 47.69
C PHE A 13 -10.51 -37.42 46.73
N CYS A 14 -10.52 -36.11 46.95
CA CYS A 14 -11.10 -35.13 46.05
C CYS A 14 -10.09 -34.00 45.90
N GLN A 15 -8.97 -34.28 45.23
CA GLN A 15 -7.96 -33.25 44.96
C GLN A 15 -7.57 -33.26 43.49
N LEU A 16 -8.00 -32.17 42.85
CA LEU A 16 -7.23 -31.39 41.88
C LEU A 16 -6.90 -32.11 40.57
N LEU A 17 -7.93 -32.26 39.74
CA LEU A 17 -7.73 -32.21 38.30
C LEU A 17 -7.20 -30.81 37.97
N PRO A 18 -5.97 -30.65 37.43
CA PRO A 18 -5.56 -29.38 36.88
C PRO A 18 -6.50 -29.13 35.69
N MET A 19 -7.30 -28.09 35.82
CA MET A 19 -8.08 -27.56 34.70
C MET A 19 -7.05 -27.06 33.70
N LEU A 20 -6.64 -27.95 32.79
CA LEU A 20 -5.75 -27.63 31.69
C LEU A 20 -6.54 -26.63 30.84
N SER A 21 -6.35 -25.36 31.14
CA SER A 21 -6.91 -24.27 30.35
C SER A 21 -6.30 -24.45 28.97
N ILE A 22 -7.12 -24.92 28.03
CA ILE A 22 -6.80 -24.85 26.62
C ILE A 22 -6.70 -23.36 26.34
N GLN A 23 -5.48 -22.82 26.41
CA GLN A 23 -5.16 -21.55 25.78
C GLN A 23 -5.29 -21.81 24.28
N GLY A 24 -6.52 -21.66 23.78
CA GLY A 24 -6.76 -21.57 22.36
C GLY A 24 -5.88 -20.44 21.86
N SER A 25 -4.92 -20.77 21.00
CA SER A 25 -4.15 -19.77 20.28
C SER A 25 -5.17 -18.91 19.55
N VAL A 26 -5.32 -17.66 19.99
CA VAL A 26 -6.04 -16.67 19.20
C VAL A 26 -5.16 -16.47 17.98
N MET A 27 -5.48 -17.16 16.88
CA MET A 27 -4.83 -16.92 15.61
C MET A 27 -5.06 -15.45 15.28
N ASP A 28 -3.98 -14.69 15.24
CA ASP A 28 -4.04 -13.29 14.90
C ASP A 28 -4.65 -13.16 13.50
N LYS A 29 -5.56 -12.21 13.32
CA LYS A 29 -6.20 -12.02 12.01
C LYS A 29 -5.13 -11.65 11.00
N ALA A 30 -5.18 -12.26 9.81
CA ALA A 30 -4.28 -11.90 8.73
C ALA A 30 -4.36 -10.39 8.46
N ALA A 31 -3.22 -9.71 8.57
CA ALA A 31 -3.08 -8.30 8.23
C ALA A 31 -2.67 -8.16 6.76
N PRO A 32 -3.05 -7.07 6.07
CA PRO A 32 -2.60 -6.81 4.72
C PRO A 32 -1.07 -6.66 4.66
N LEU A 33 -0.43 -7.34 3.71
CA LEU A 33 0.95 -7.08 3.34
C LEU A 33 0.96 -5.88 2.38
N VAL A 34 1.52 -4.76 2.83
CA VAL A 34 1.59 -3.52 2.05
C VAL A 34 3.05 -3.11 1.85
N ILE A 35 3.39 -2.72 0.61
CA ILE A 35 4.72 -2.18 0.27
C ILE A 35 4.76 -0.65 0.35
N GLY A 36 3.59 -0.01 0.38
CA GLY A 36 3.43 1.44 0.36
C GLY A 36 2.00 1.80 0.70
N GLU A 37 1.56 2.97 0.26
CA GLU A 37 0.22 3.48 0.55
C GLU A 37 -0.55 3.90 -0.70
N THR A 38 -1.86 4.04 -0.54
CA THR A 38 -2.76 4.50 -1.59
C THR A 38 -3.60 5.65 -1.05
N PHE A 39 -3.77 6.70 -1.86
CA PHE A 39 -4.79 7.71 -1.63
C PHE A 39 -5.54 8.03 -2.93
N THR A 40 -6.66 8.76 -2.80
CA THR A 40 -7.47 9.19 -3.93
C THR A 40 -7.49 10.70 -4.07
N ILE A 41 -7.63 11.18 -5.30
CA ILE A 41 -7.85 12.59 -5.64
C ILE A 41 -9.16 12.66 -6.41
N ASP A 42 -10.09 13.49 -5.94
CA ASP A 42 -11.25 13.88 -6.75
C ASP A 42 -10.81 14.98 -7.73
N SER A 43 -10.54 14.59 -8.99
CA SER A 43 -9.92 15.47 -9.97
C SER A 43 -10.95 16.39 -10.59
N LYS A 44 -10.77 17.70 -10.43
CA LYS A 44 -11.62 18.71 -11.10
C LYS A 44 -11.26 18.84 -12.56
N VAL A 45 -9.97 18.64 -12.90
CA VAL A 45 -9.49 18.67 -14.29
C VAL A 45 -10.04 17.51 -15.11
N LEU A 46 -10.09 16.30 -14.53
CA LEU A 46 -10.56 15.09 -15.25
C LEU A 46 -12.04 14.79 -15.01
N GLY A 47 -12.65 15.38 -13.97
CA GLY A 47 -14.04 15.10 -13.60
C GLY A 47 -14.26 13.70 -13.05
N GLU A 48 -13.22 13.07 -12.51
CA GLU A 48 -13.25 11.68 -12.00
C GLU A 48 -12.29 11.50 -10.81
N MET A 49 -12.55 10.45 -10.03
CA MET A 49 -11.64 10.05 -8.95
C MET A 49 -10.41 9.33 -9.52
N ARG A 50 -9.21 9.75 -9.10
CA ARG A 50 -7.94 9.12 -9.44
C ARG A 50 -7.32 8.46 -8.22
N ARG A 51 -6.89 7.21 -8.39
CA ARG A 51 -6.18 6.44 -7.36
C ARG A 51 -4.68 6.55 -7.56
N ILE A 52 -3.97 6.92 -6.50
CA ILE A 52 -2.54 7.18 -6.49
C ILE A 52 -1.88 6.22 -5.51
N ASN A 53 -0.85 5.52 -5.97
CA ASN A 53 -0.05 4.61 -5.16
C ASN A 53 1.31 5.23 -4.89
N VAL A 54 1.81 5.14 -3.65
CA VAL A 54 3.07 5.75 -3.25
C VAL A 54 3.96 4.72 -2.56
N TYR A 55 5.22 4.70 -2.96
CA TYR A 55 6.28 3.92 -2.32
C TYR A 55 7.38 4.85 -1.84
N ILE A 56 7.75 4.70 -0.56
CA ILE A 56 8.83 5.42 0.10
C ILE A 56 9.88 4.40 0.51
N PRO A 57 11.16 4.57 0.11
CA PRO A 57 12.23 3.70 0.56
C PRO A 57 12.37 3.69 2.09
N SER A 58 12.59 2.50 2.64
CA SER A 58 12.82 2.30 4.08
C SER A 58 13.97 3.19 4.59
N GLY A 59 13.80 3.80 5.76
CA GLY A 59 14.76 4.75 6.34
C GLY A 59 14.50 6.22 5.99
N TYR A 60 13.64 6.50 5.01
CA TYR A 60 13.23 7.87 4.67
C TYR A 60 11.84 8.22 5.25
N ILE A 61 11.06 7.22 5.64
CA ILE A 61 9.74 7.40 6.28
C ILE A 61 9.85 8.21 7.59
N GLU A 62 10.93 8.00 8.35
CA GLU A 62 11.15 8.63 9.67
C GLU A 62 11.96 9.93 9.61
N SER A 63 12.41 10.34 8.41
CA SER A 63 13.28 11.50 8.21
C SER A 63 12.60 12.55 7.33
N PRO A 64 11.58 13.27 7.83
CA PRO A 64 10.77 14.21 7.04
C PRO A 64 11.58 15.39 6.49
N ASP A 65 12.75 15.67 7.04
CA ASP A 65 13.65 16.72 6.56
C ASP A 65 14.38 16.33 5.26
N ILE A 66 14.40 15.04 4.90
CA ILE A 66 15.08 14.55 3.71
C ILE A 66 14.15 14.63 2.51
N ARG A 67 14.37 15.62 1.65
CA ARG A 67 13.66 15.76 0.38
C ARG A 67 14.10 14.70 -0.63
N LEU A 68 13.18 13.80 -0.98
CA LEU A 68 13.38 12.84 -2.05
C LEU A 68 12.98 13.41 -3.41
N PRO A 69 13.72 13.11 -4.48
CA PRO A 69 13.19 13.31 -5.82
C PRO A 69 11.96 12.42 -6.03
N VAL A 70 10.95 12.94 -6.73
CA VAL A 70 9.71 12.22 -7.01
C VAL A 70 9.73 11.64 -8.42
N LEU A 71 9.48 10.34 -8.53
CA LEU A 71 9.32 9.63 -9.79
C LEU A 71 7.82 9.37 -10.03
N TYR A 72 7.23 10.15 -10.94
CA TYR A 72 5.83 9.96 -11.34
C TYR A 72 5.74 8.93 -12.47
N MET A 73 4.88 7.94 -12.27
CA MET A 73 4.72 6.79 -13.15
C MET A 73 3.25 6.66 -13.60
N PRO A 74 2.94 6.93 -14.89
CA PRO A 74 1.74 6.41 -15.53
C PRO A 74 1.74 4.87 -15.51
N ASP A 75 0.58 4.24 -15.66
CA ASP A 75 0.44 2.78 -15.53
C ASP A 75 0.83 2.26 -14.12
N GLY A 76 0.58 3.10 -13.11
CA GLY A 76 0.99 2.91 -11.72
C GLY A 76 -0.08 2.34 -10.79
N GLY A 77 -1.04 1.59 -11.31
CA GLY A 77 -2.05 0.85 -10.55
C GLY A 77 -1.48 -0.41 -9.86
N ILE A 78 -2.18 -0.91 -8.84
CA ILE A 78 -1.76 -2.14 -8.12
C ILE A 78 -1.85 -3.38 -9.01
N ALA A 79 -2.83 -3.41 -9.92
CA ALA A 79 -2.99 -4.46 -10.93
C ALA A 79 -2.21 -4.14 -12.23
N GLU A 80 -1.36 -3.12 -12.21
CA GLU A 80 -0.53 -2.68 -13.33
C GLU A 80 0.96 -2.88 -12.97
N ASP A 81 1.84 -1.93 -13.27
CA ASP A 81 3.28 -2.12 -13.14
C ASP A 81 3.85 -1.65 -11.79
N PHE A 82 3.03 -1.04 -10.92
CA PHE A 82 3.51 -0.37 -9.71
C PHE A 82 4.30 -1.29 -8.77
N LEU A 83 3.80 -2.49 -8.49
CA LEU A 83 4.48 -3.43 -7.56
C LEU A 83 5.83 -3.90 -8.11
N HIS A 84 5.93 -4.11 -9.42
CA HIS A 84 7.18 -4.50 -10.08
C HIS A 84 8.22 -3.40 -9.97
N VAL A 85 7.83 -2.15 -10.29
CA VAL A 85 8.74 -1.00 -10.22
C VAL A 85 9.11 -0.68 -8.77
N ALA A 86 8.16 -0.72 -7.84
CA ALA A 86 8.44 -0.50 -6.41
C ALA A 86 9.45 -1.51 -5.85
N GLY A 87 9.32 -2.80 -6.20
CA GLY A 87 10.28 -3.83 -5.81
C GLY A 87 11.67 -3.60 -6.40
N LEU A 88 11.77 -3.18 -7.67
CA LEU A 88 13.05 -2.82 -8.29
C LEU A 88 13.68 -1.60 -7.60
N VAL A 89 12.90 -0.55 -7.35
CA VAL A 89 13.36 0.64 -6.61
C VAL A 89 13.88 0.23 -5.24
N GLN A 90 13.13 -0.61 -4.49
CA GLN A 90 13.52 -1.07 -3.17
C GLN A 90 14.89 -1.77 -3.17
N ILE A 91 15.08 -2.75 -4.06
CA ILE A 91 16.33 -3.52 -4.12
C ILE A 91 17.49 -2.63 -4.59
N SER A 92 17.25 -1.78 -5.60
CA SER A 92 18.29 -0.89 -6.15
C SER A 92 18.71 0.22 -5.20
N VAL A 93 17.80 0.70 -4.35
CA VAL A 93 18.17 1.65 -3.28
C VAL A 93 18.89 0.93 -2.15
N GLY A 94 18.39 -0.24 -1.73
CA GLY A 94 18.99 -1.02 -0.64
C GLY A 94 20.41 -1.51 -0.93
N ASN A 95 20.73 -1.78 -2.20
CA ASN A 95 22.07 -2.18 -2.63
C ASN A 95 22.96 -1.00 -3.10
N GLY A 96 22.45 0.23 -3.06
CA GLY A 96 23.19 1.44 -3.45
C GLY A 96 23.41 1.63 -4.95
N THR A 97 22.76 0.84 -5.82
CA THR A 97 22.87 1.00 -7.29
C THR A 97 22.00 2.14 -7.83
N MET A 98 21.06 2.63 -7.04
CA MET A 98 20.20 3.76 -7.38
C MET A 98 20.02 4.67 -6.16
N ARG A 99 19.94 5.98 -6.40
CA ARG A 99 19.54 6.94 -5.37
C ARG A 99 18.08 6.69 -4.94
N PRO A 100 17.68 7.03 -3.70
CA PRO A 100 16.30 6.92 -3.26
C PRO A 100 15.37 7.86 -4.03
N PHE A 101 14.16 7.39 -4.33
CA PHE A 101 13.07 8.15 -4.95
C PHE A 101 11.77 7.92 -4.19
N LEU A 102 10.94 8.96 -4.11
CA LEU A 102 9.52 8.81 -3.82
C LEU A 102 8.83 8.35 -5.11
N LEU A 103 8.40 7.10 -5.19
CA LEU A 103 7.72 6.57 -6.38
C LEU A 103 6.22 6.82 -6.26
N VAL A 104 5.64 7.51 -7.24
CA VAL A 104 4.22 7.86 -7.29
C VAL A 104 3.60 7.25 -8.55
N GLY A 105 2.81 6.20 -8.36
CA GLY A 105 2.06 5.52 -9.41
C GLY A 105 0.66 6.12 -9.60
N ILE A 106 0.28 6.33 -10.86
CA ILE A 106 -1.04 6.82 -11.26
C ILE A 106 -1.80 5.65 -11.90
N GLU A 107 -2.82 5.14 -11.21
CA GLU A 107 -3.67 4.08 -11.75
C GLU A 107 -4.49 4.57 -12.94
N ASN A 108 -4.64 3.76 -13.98
CA ASN A 108 -5.48 4.11 -15.11
C ASN A 108 -6.98 3.96 -14.79
N THR A 109 -7.77 4.89 -15.31
CA THR A 109 -9.22 4.70 -15.50
C THR A 109 -9.48 4.37 -16.97
N GLN A 110 -9.04 5.25 -17.88
CA GLN A 110 -9.09 5.05 -19.32
C GLN A 110 -7.75 5.40 -19.97
N ARG A 111 -6.81 4.45 -19.94
CA ARG A 111 -5.43 4.60 -20.42
C ARG A 111 -5.31 5.23 -21.82
N ARG A 112 -6.14 4.78 -22.78
CA ARG A 112 -6.10 5.28 -24.17
C ARG A 112 -6.54 6.73 -24.29
N ARG A 113 -7.42 7.22 -23.41
CA ARG A 113 -7.78 8.64 -23.34
C ARG A 113 -6.60 9.44 -22.79
N ASP A 114 -6.05 9.03 -21.66
CA ASP A 114 -5.07 9.80 -20.89
C ASP A 114 -3.67 9.83 -21.55
N MET A 115 -3.31 8.80 -22.31
CA MET A 115 -1.97 8.65 -22.90
C MET A 115 -1.89 9.00 -24.39
N THR A 116 -2.95 9.53 -24.99
CA THR A 116 -2.94 9.90 -26.42
C THR A 116 -3.23 11.38 -26.65
N GLY A 117 -2.59 11.94 -27.68
CA GLY A 117 -2.86 13.29 -28.17
C GLY A 117 -4.14 13.33 -29.00
N PRO A 118 -4.75 14.52 -29.18
CA PRO A 118 -5.94 14.66 -30.01
C PRO A 118 -5.64 14.14 -31.43
N THR A 119 -6.61 13.43 -32.01
CA THR A 119 -6.48 12.83 -33.34
C THR A 119 -7.74 13.07 -34.16
N GLN A 120 -7.55 13.29 -35.45
CA GLN A 120 -8.61 13.35 -36.45
C GLN A 120 -8.65 12.08 -37.31
N ASN A 121 -7.74 11.13 -37.08
CA ASN A 121 -7.72 9.87 -37.81
C ASN A 121 -8.87 8.98 -37.32
N GLU A 122 -9.74 8.56 -38.24
CA GLU A 122 -10.87 7.69 -37.94
C GLU A 122 -10.44 6.29 -37.50
N ASP A 123 -9.28 5.81 -37.93
CA ASP A 123 -8.77 4.52 -37.47
C ASP A 123 -8.32 4.56 -36.00
N ASP A 124 -7.76 5.68 -35.54
CA ASP A 124 -7.41 5.85 -34.12
C ASP A 124 -8.66 5.85 -33.23
N LYS A 125 -9.77 6.43 -33.73
CA LYS A 125 -11.07 6.46 -33.02
C LYS A 125 -11.72 5.09 -32.93
N LYS A 126 -11.37 4.14 -33.81
CA LYS A 126 -11.84 2.74 -33.71
C LYS A 126 -11.16 1.96 -32.60
N ILE A 127 -9.95 2.38 -32.16
CA ILE A 127 -9.17 1.67 -31.15
C ILE A 127 -9.75 1.85 -29.75
N ALA A 128 -10.32 3.02 -29.44
CA ALA A 128 -10.97 3.29 -28.16
C ALA A 128 -12.06 4.36 -28.28
N LEU A 129 -13.12 4.22 -27.48
CA LEU A 129 -14.26 5.15 -27.44
C LEU A 129 -13.85 6.59 -27.10
N HIS A 130 -12.83 6.77 -26.25
CA HIS A 130 -12.25 8.09 -25.97
C HIS A 130 -10.74 8.05 -26.12
N VAL A 131 -10.22 8.97 -26.94
CA VAL A 131 -8.80 9.22 -27.23
C VAL A 131 -8.54 10.73 -27.15
N GLY A 132 -7.28 11.13 -27.01
CA GLY A 132 -6.89 12.53 -27.12
C GLY A 132 -6.90 13.36 -25.84
N GLY A 133 -7.04 12.74 -24.67
CA GLY A 133 -7.12 13.39 -23.37
C GLY A 133 -5.77 13.72 -22.70
N SER A 134 -4.64 13.49 -23.37
CA SER A 134 -3.31 13.70 -22.75
C SER A 134 -3.03 15.13 -22.28
N GLU A 135 -3.65 16.13 -22.87
CA GLU A 135 -3.55 17.51 -22.37
C GLU A 135 -4.18 17.65 -20.97
N ALA A 136 -5.42 17.17 -20.80
CA ALA A 136 -6.11 17.17 -19.52
C ALA A 136 -5.37 16.31 -18.49
N PHE A 137 -4.84 15.14 -18.89
CA PHE A 137 -4.05 14.29 -17.99
C PHE A 137 -2.76 14.97 -17.51
N ARG A 138 -2.02 15.64 -18.39
CA ARG A 138 -0.84 16.42 -17.99
C ARG A 138 -1.21 17.60 -17.09
N LYS A 139 -2.37 18.23 -17.31
CA LYS A 139 -2.88 19.30 -16.46
C LYS A 139 -3.24 18.78 -15.06
N PHE A 140 -3.88 17.61 -14.97
CA PHE A 140 -4.12 16.91 -13.70
C PHE A 140 -2.81 16.67 -12.94
N ILE A 141 -1.79 16.13 -13.60
CA ILE A 141 -0.50 15.86 -12.97
C ILE A 141 0.10 17.17 -12.42
N ARG A 142 0.11 18.23 -13.22
CA ARG A 142 0.72 19.52 -12.87
C ARG A 142 -0.02 20.24 -11.75
N ASP A 143 -1.33 20.35 -11.84
CA ASP A 143 -2.11 21.31 -11.06
C ASP A 143 -2.79 20.66 -9.86
N GLU A 144 -2.91 19.33 -9.83
CA GLU A 144 -3.61 18.60 -8.76
C GLU A 144 -2.69 17.57 -8.09
N LEU A 145 -2.07 16.67 -8.85
CA LEU A 145 -1.26 15.60 -8.26
C LEU A 145 0.04 16.10 -7.63
N ILE A 146 0.86 16.87 -8.36
CA ILE A 146 2.13 17.39 -7.86
C ILE A 146 1.93 18.21 -6.56
N PRO A 147 0.96 19.14 -6.48
CA PRO A 147 0.68 19.86 -5.24
C PRO A 147 0.25 18.94 -4.08
N GLN A 148 -0.56 17.90 -4.34
CA GLN A 148 -0.98 16.94 -3.31
C GLN A 148 0.20 16.13 -2.76
N VAL A 149 1.10 15.68 -3.64
CA VAL A 149 2.31 14.95 -3.23
C VAL A 149 3.24 15.87 -2.44
N ASN A 150 3.51 17.09 -2.93
CA ASN A 150 4.37 18.05 -2.23
C ASN A 150 3.82 18.48 -0.86
N GLY A 151 2.50 18.46 -0.67
CA GLY A 151 1.88 18.77 0.62
C GLY A 151 1.92 17.60 1.61
N ARG A 152 2.05 16.37 1.13
CA ARG A 152 2.05 15.15 1.95
C ARG A 152 3.45 14.66 2.32
N TYR A 153 4.46 14.91 1.48
CA TYR A 153 5.82 14.34 1.59
C TYR A 153 6.93 15.39 1.51
#